data_AF-A0A4U0NIJ5-F1
#
_entry.id   AF-A0A4U0NIJ5-F1
#
_cell.length_a   1.000
_cell.length_b   1.000
_cell.length_c   1.000
_cell.angle_alpha   90.00
_cell.angle_beta   90.00
_cell.angle_gamma   90.00
#
_symmetry.space_group_name_H-M   'P 1'
#
loop_
_entity.id
_entity.type
_entity.pdbx_description
1 polymer ?
#
loop_
_entity_poly.entity_id
_entity_poly.type
_entity_poly.pdbx_seq_one_letter_code
_entity_poly.pdbx_strand_id
1 'polypeptide(L)'
;MNAKPPNCIDIAEGESPFPVLTQEVRPGATTGSADGDLGRLAEQTISDVLGWRARGQDVEGFVAALTGSFQLKRVEGHNEAVWTPRGHAVQADLGQVTGGQASLAARARTAVRDALPLLDSLVPLRVDPDVQDAEAFRSLVRHELEELLRELESPIIRPERVDNLLSLLTGLPSVAGSPGCGNGSEYAYTDAKSLPAGSHLAALREQFGLTGDNVNTIEEERIQTSFLTLQDWVLSLHASWKQQRPQIIGQGTTGGFLGTTLVLLSQELAAVSGQVESVWSAFDSVYLNAGERQTIPLKDTSLTLEGLLRWIHEFATHEAKKVIQSGGKDAVEMAVSPVLDQLSRLLLCHILSAYPSGNGRIVVCMDPEGHKPPGFYSARVQMAVLELYQYLRQARDTARTVHRHITVRIANAKPNVLQLGREEQLLLTGSGFLPGLHKVAILEPGGDILEGTPQSCDDSSGQLRVEFDLCKHNREYPLTPGPYELAVYESRPGDSWPPVQVDDWIHVFVEKAAEKQPAKKAANKDA
;
A
#
# COMPACT_ATOMS: atom_id res chain seq x y z
N MET A 1 33.55 -3.04 20.19
CA MET A 1 33.21 -4.14 19.25
C MET A 1 32.38 -5.15 20.03
N ASN A 2 31.06 -5.02 20.02
CA ASN A 2 30.20 -5.99 20.71
C ASN A 2 30.02 -7.19 19.80
N ALA A 3 30.56 -8.34 20.22
CA ALA A 3 30.43 -9.59 19.49
C ALA A 3 28.95 -9.99 19.43
N LYS A 4 28.50 -10.48 18.26
CA LYS A 4 27.17 -11.05 18.04
C LYS A 4 26.92 -12.14 19.10
N PRO A 5 25.82 -12.08 19.88
CA PRO A 5 25.49 -13.15 20.82
C PRO A 5 25.33 -14.49 20.08
N PRO A 6 25.76 -15.63 20.66
CA PRO A 6 25.72 -16.94 20.01
C PRO A 6 24.29 -17.43 19.65
N ASN A 7 23.25 -16.75 20.11
CA ASN A 7 21.84 -17.09 19.90
C ASN A 7 21.13 -16.18 18.88
N CYS A 8 21.84 -15.39 18.08
CA CYS A 8 21.22 -14.53 17.08
C CYS A 8 21.22 -15.18 15.69
N ILE A 9 20.02 -15.45 15.17
CA ILE A 9 19.78 -15.92 13.79
C ILE A 9 19.88 -14.70 12.87
N ASP A 10 20.69 -14.79 11.81
CA ASP A 10 20.70 -13.77 10.76
C ASP A 10 19.47 -13.98 9.88
N ILE A 11 18.51 -13.07 9.95
CA ILE A 11 17.39 -13.04 9.01
C ILE A 11 17.90 -12.29 7.77
N ALA A 12 18.31 -13.04 6.74
CA ALA A 12 18.39 -12.48 5.41
C ALA A 12 16.95 -12.28 4.91
N GLU A 13 16.60 -11.06 4.49
CA GLU A 13 15.36 -10.81 3.75
C GLU A 13 15.38 -11.70 2.50
N GLY A 14 14.50 -12.71 2.44
CA GLY A 14 14.24 -13.48 1.22
C GLY A 14 14.36 -15.01 1.29
N GLU A 15 14.83 -15.62 2.38
CA GLU A 15 14.87 -17.08 2.48
C GLU A 15 14.12 -17.55 3.73
N SER A 16 12.93 -18.11 3.52
CA SER A 16 12.30 -19.03 4.47
C SER A 16 12.93 -20.41 4.26
N PRO A 17 13.76 -20.93 5.18
CA PRO A 17 14.19 -22.31 5.12
C PRO A 17 13.11 -23.14 5.80
N PHE A 18 12.09 -23.56 5.06
CA PHE A 18 11.22 -24.64 5.52
C PHE A 18 12.00 -25.96 5.44
N PRO A 19 12.32 -26.67 6.55
CA PRO A 19 12.44 -28.10 6.46
C PRO A 19 11.03 -28.68 6.33
N VAL A 20 10.75 -29.27 5.18
CA VAL A 20 9.58 -30.14 4.98
C VAL A 20 9.69 -31.30 5.96
N LEU A 21 8.99 -31.20 7.09
CA LEU A 21 8.71 -32.33 7.97
C LEU A 21 7.69 -33.24 7.26
N THR A 22 8.19 -34.20 6.49
CA THR A 22 7.41 -35.37 6.09
C THR A 22 7.23 -36.26 7.32
N GLN A 23 6.16 -36.03 8.07
CA GLN A 23 5.73 -37.00 9.08
C GLN A 23 4.97 -38.11 8.36
N GLU A 24 5.59 -39.28 8.21
CA GLU A 24 4.90 -40.51 7.81
C GLU A 24 3.86 -40.86 8.88
N VAL A 25 2.58 -40.65 8.59
CA VAL A 25 1.48 -41.18 9.40
C VAL A 25 1.32 -42.66 9.08
N ARG A 26 1.90 -43.52 9.92
CA ARG A 26 1.50 -44.93 10.01
C ARG A 26 0.20 -45.03 10.81
N PRO A 27 -0.85 -45.74 10.33
CA PRO A 27 -2.07 -45.90 11.09
C PRO A 27 -1.86 -46.98 12.16
N GLY A 28 -1.71 -46.53 13.40
CA GLY A 28 -1.72 -47.36 14.60
C GLY A 28 -2.96 -47.03 15.44
N ALA A 29 -3.79 -48.05 15.68
CA ALA A 29 -5.09 -47.95 16.31
C ALA A 29 -5.05 -47.42 17.76
N THR A 30 -5.94 -46.48 18.06
CA THR A 30 -6.51 -46.28 19.40
C THR A 30 -8.00 -45.99 19.28
N THR A 31 -8.77 -46.88 19.89
CA THR A 31 -10.22 -46.84 20.09
C THR A 31 -10.64 -45.67 20.97
N GLY A 32 -11.54 -44.80 20.48
CA GLY A 32 -12.26 -43.83 21.31
C GLY A 32 -12.92 -42.69 20.53
N SER A 33 -14.26 -42.75 20.41
CA SER A 33 -15.17 -41.65 20.00
C SER A 33 -15.29 -41.32 18.50
N ALA A 34 -15.97 -42.21 17.76
CA ALA A 34 -16.34 -42.03 16.35
C ALA A 34 -17.34 -40.88 16.09
N ASP A 35 -17.94 -40.27 17.12
CA ASP A 35 -18.93 -39.19 16.99
C ASP A 35 -18.28 -37.80 16.84
N GLY A 36 -17.02 -37.64 17.26
CA GLY A 36 -16.27 -36.38 17.13
C GLY A 36 -15.68 -36.16 15.75
N ASP A 37 -15.32 -37.23 15.04
CA ASP A 37 -14.68 -37.14 13.72
C ASP A 37 -15.65 -36.72 12.61
N LEU A 38 -16.90 -37.19 12.66
CA LEU A 38 -17.95 -36.76 11.73
C LEU A 38 -18.32 -35.28 11.95
N GLY A 39 -18.37 -34.83 13.21
CA GLY A 39 -18.61 -33.43 13.54
C GLY A 39 -17.51 -32.52 12.99
N ARG A 40 -16.24 -32.88 13.18
CA ARG A 40 -15.10 -32.11 12.63
C ARG A 40 -15.05 -32.14 11.11
N LEU A 41 -15.34 -33.28 10.49
CA LEU A 41 -15.41 -33.39 9.03
C LEU A 41 -16.54 -32.53 8.45
N ALA A 42 -17.71 -32.53 9.10
CA ALA A 42 -18.85 -31.70 8.71
C ALA A 42 -18.51 -30.20 8.87
N GLU A 43 -17.93 -29.79 9.99
CA GLU A 43 -17.49 -28.40 10.20
C GLU A 43 -16.45 -27.96 9.18
N GLN A 44 -15.48 -28.82 8.87
CA GLN A 44 -14.46 -28.55 7.86
C GLN A 44 -15.09 -28.41 6.47
N THR A 45 -15.97 -29.34 6.09
CA THR A 45 -16.66 -29.31 4.79
C THR A 45 -17.56 -28.08 4.66
N ILE A 46 -18.30 -27.72 5.72
CA ILE A 46 -19.13 -26.51 5.76
C ILE A 46 -18.24 -25.26 5.63
N SER A 47 -17.10 -25.24 6.33
CA SER A 47 -16.16 -24.13 6.24
C SER A 47 -15.53 -23.99 4.85
N ASP A 48 -15.24 -25.11 4.19
CA ASP A 48 -14.67 -25.14 2.84
C ASP A 48 -15.70 -24.71 1.77
N VAL A 49 -16.96 -25.11 1.93
CA VAL A 49 -18.05 -24.78 0.99
C VAL A 49 -18.51 -23.33 1.12
N LEU A 50 -18.56 -22.80 2.35
CA LEU A 50 -19.04 -21.44 2.63
C LEU A 50 -17.90 -20.40 2.69
N GLY A 51 -16.64 -20.83 2.74
CA GLY A 51 -15.50 -19.95 3.01
C GLY A 51 -15.60 -19.26 4.38
N TRP A 52 -16.36 -19.84 5.32
CA TRP A 52 -16.74 -19.24 6.59
C TRP A 52 -16.54 -20.24 7.73
N ARG A 53 -15.81 -19.85 8.78
CA ARG A 53 -15.49 -20.72 9.91
C ARG A 53 -16.55 -20.58 11.00
N ALA A 54 -17.21 -21.69 11.35
CA ALA A 54 -18.29 -21.69 12.32
C ALA A 54 -17.84 -21.19 13.69
N ARG A 55 -18.55 -20.18 14.21
CA ARG A 55 -18.48 -19.75 15.61
C ARG A 55 -19.77 -20.19 16.28
N GLY A 56 -19.68 -20.87 17.43
CA GLY A 56 -20.81 -21.56 18.06
C GLY A 56 -22.05 -20.74 18.43
N GLN A 57 -22.08 -19.43 18.15
CA GLN A 57 -23.23 -18.54 18.40
C GLN A 57 -23.52 -17.52 17.27
N ASP A 58 -22.87 -17.61 16.11
CA ASP A 58 -23.04 -16.62 15.02
C ASP A 58 -24.01 -17.10 13.93
N VAL A 59 -25.31 -17.07 14.25
CA VAL A 59 -26.38 -17.50 13.32
C VAL A 59 -26.53 -16.53 12.15
N GLU A 60 -26.33 -15.23 12.37
CA GLU A 60 -26.43 -14.21 11.31
C GLU A 60 -25.28 -14.34 10.31
N GLY A 61 -24.04 -14.56 10.79
CA GLY A 61 -22.88 -14.81 9.94
C GLY A 61 -23.03 -16.07 9.09
N PHE A 62 -23.61 -17.14 9.65
CA PHE A 62 -23.91 -18.36 8.89
C PHE A 62 -24.92 -18.12 7.76
N VAL A 63 -26.03 -17.42 8.05
CA VAL A 63 -27.06 -17.11 7.03
C VAL A 63 -26.50 -16.19 5.95
N ALA A 64 -25.66 -15.22 6.32
CA ALA A 64 -25.00 -14.33 5.37
C ALA A 64 -24.02 -15.09 4.46
N ALA A 65 -23.23 -16.02 5.02
CA ALA A 65 -22.32 -16.87 4.27
C ALA A 65 -23.07 -17.80 3.30
N LEU A 66 -24.20 -18.36 3.72
CA LEU A 66 -25.03 -19.26 2.92
C LEU A 66 -25.72 -18.51 1.77
N THR A 67 -26.36 -17.38 2.06
CA THR A 67 -26.96 -16.49 1.04
C THR A 67 -25.91 -15.96 0.06
N GLY A 68 -24.68 -15.77 0.55
CA GLY A 68 -23.57 -15.27 -0.22
C GLY A 68 -22.84 -16.30 -1.09
N SER A 69 -22.97 -17.59 -0.79
CA SER A 69 -22.28 -18.70 -1.50
C SER A 69 -23.22 -19.43 -2.47
N PHE A 70 -24.53 -19.32 -2.27
CA PHE A 70 -25.55 -19.95 -3.10
C PHE A 70 -26.49 -18.91 -3.69
N GLN A 71 -26.57 -18.85 -5.02
CA GLN A 71 -27.60 -18.08 -5.72
C GLN A 71 -28.77 -19.00 -6.06
N LEU A 72 -29.94 -18.71 -5.50
CA LEU A 72 -31.19 -19.41 -5.82
C LEU A 72 -31.83 -18.78 -7.05
N LYS A 73 -31.97 -19.54 -8.13
CA LYS A 73 -32.76 -19.17 -9.31
C LYS A 73 -33.97 -20.09 -9.41
N ARG A 74 -35.14 -19.51 -9.69
CA ARG A 74 -36.35 -20.29 -9.95
C ARG A 74 -36.48 -20.51 -11.45
N VAL A 75 -36.27 -21.74 -11.90
CA VAL A 75 -36.32 -22.14 -13.31
C VAL A 75 -37.41 -23.19 -13.43
N GLU A 76 -38.36 -22.99 -14.36
CA GLU A 76 -39.38 -23.98 -14.72
C GLU A 76 -40.07 -24.67 -13.51
N GLY A 77 -40.51 -23.88 -12.53
CA GLY A 77 -41.29 -24.36 -11.40
C GLY A 77 -40.50 -25.01 -10.25
N HIS A 78 -39.17 -25.15 -10.36
CA HIS A 78 -38.30 -25.62 -9.29
C HIS A 78 -37.18 -24.61 -8.95
N ASN A 79 -36.58 -24.77 -7.77
CA ASN A 79 -35.49 -23.90 -7.32
C ASN A 79 -34.16 -24.57 -7.63
N GLU A 80 -33.35 -23.95 -8.48
CA GLU A 80 -31.97 -24.33 -8.72
C GLU A 80 -31.05 -23.48 -7.83
N ALA A 81 -30.10 -24.12 -7.16
CA ALA A 81 -29.07 -23.45 -6.39
C ALA A 81 -27.74 -23.52 -7.16
N VAL A 82 -27.22 -22.36 -7.58
CA VAL A 82 -25.89 -22.25 -8.18
C VAL A 82 -24.89 -21.94 -7.07
N TRP A 83 -23.97 -22.87 -6.81
CA TRP A 83 -22.87 -22.67 -5.88
C TRP A 83 -21.74 -21.89 -6.58
N THR A 84 -21.34 -20.78 -5.97
CA THR A 84 -20.19 -20.00 -6.44
C THR A 84 -19.12 -20.10 -5.35
N PRO A 85 -17.99 -20.81 -5.59
CA PRO A 85 -16.98 -21.00 -4.56
C PRO A 85 -16.45 -19.64 -4.13
N ARG A 86 -16.68 -19.29 -2.86
CA ARG A 86 -15.91 -18.24 -2.21
C ARG A 86 -14.55 -18.85 -1.95
N GLY A 87 -13.49 -18.29 -2.57
CA GLY A 87 -12.14 -18.51 -2.03
C GLY A 87 -12.14 -18.10 -0.55
N HIS A 88 -11.05 -18.34 0.18
CA HIS A 88 -10.79 -17.67 1.46
C HIS A 88 -10.66 -16.16 1.24
N ALA A 89 -11.73 -15.51 0.82
CA ALA A 89 -11.96 -14.11 0.88
C ALA A 89 -12.24 -13.87 2.35
N VAL A 90 -11.17 -13.59 3.09
CA VAL A 90 -11.22 -12.69 4.23
C VAL A 90 -12.21 -11.61 3.83
N GLN A 91 -13.38 -11.68 4.46
CA GLN A 91 -14.52 -10.86 4.15
C GLN A 91 -14.02 -9.42 4.01
N ALA A 92 -14.19 -8.84 2.82
CA ALA A 92 -13.82 -7.46 2.49
C ALA A 92 -14.72 -6.45 3.24
N ASP A 93 -15.06 -6.72 4.50
CA ASP A 93 -15.87 -5.91 5.39
C ASP A 93 -15.18 -4.58 5.76
N LEU A 94 -13.92 -4.41 5.37
CA LEU A 94 -13.14 -3.19 5.59
C LEU A 94 -12.88 -2.39 4.31
N GLY A 95 -13.23 -2.94 3.14
CA GLY A 95 -12.95 -2.32 1.86
C GLY A 95 -13.83 -2.90 0.75
N GLN A 96 -15.06 -2.41 0.66
CA GLN A 96 -15.70 -2.37 -0.66
C GLN A 96 -14.76 -1.62 -1.61
N VAL A 97 -14.72 -2.05 -2.87
CA VAL A 97 -14.02 -1.34 -3.95
C VAL A 97 -14.43 0.14 -3.88
N THR A 98 -13.54 1.02 -3.41
CA THR A 98 -13.86 2.42 -3.09
C THR A 98 -12.87 3.36 -3.74
N GLY A 99 -13.30 4.59 -4.02
CA GLY A 99 -12.46 5.62 -4.63
C GLY A 99 -12.09 5.32 -6.08
N GLY A 100 -10.81 5.53 -6.45
CA GLY A 100 -10.36 5.39 -7.83
C GLY A 100 -10.45 3.95 -8.36
N GLN A 101 -10.32 2.93 -7.50
CA GLN A 101 -10.56 1.54 -7.88
C GLN A 101 -12.00 1.31 -8.37
N ALA A 102 -12.99 1.91 -7.70
CA ALA A 102 -14.39 1.83 -8.12
C ALA A 102 -14.63 2.57 -9.43
N SER A 103 -13.97 3.72 -9.61
CA SER A 103 -14.00 4.47 -10.86
C SER A 103 -13.40 3.65 -12.01
N LEU A 104 -12.27 2.98 -11.78
CA LEU A 104 -11.62 2.13 -12.76
C LEU A 104 -12.49 0.92 -13.13
N ALA A 105 -13.02 0.21 -12.13
CA ALA A 105 -13.93 -0.92 -12.33
C ALA A 105 -15.20 -0.51 -13.11
N ALA A 106 -15.78 0.65 -12.79
CA ALA A 106 -16.93 1.18 -13.51
C ALA A 106 -16.60 1.54 -14.98
N ARG A 107 -15.42 2.13 -15.22
CA ARG A 107 -14.93 2.41 -16.58
C ARG A 107 -14.68 1.12 -17.34
N ALA A 108 -14.02 0.13 -16.73
CA ALA A 108 -13.78 -1.17 -17.32
C ALA A 108 -15.10 -1.87 -17.69
N ARG A 109 -16.08 -1.86 -16.79
CA ARG A 109 -17.41 -2.43 -17.07
C ARG A 109 -18.10 -1.76 -18.25
N THR A 110 -18.03 -0.44 -18.32
CA THR A 110 -18.60 0.34 -19.43
C THR A 110 -17.88 0.02 -20.75
N ALA A 111 -16.54 0.05 -20.74
CA ALA A 111 -15.71 -0.24 -21.90
C ALA A 111 -15.94 -1.66 -22.42
N VAL A 112 -15.95 -2.67 -21.55
CA VAL A 112 -16.17 -4.08 -21.95
C VAL A 112 -17.60 -4.30 -22.42
N ARG A 113 -18.60 -3.73 -21.73
CA ARG A 113 -20.01 -3.80 -22.16
C ARG A 113 -20.20 -3.24 -23.57
N ASP A 114 -19.53 -2.15 -23.90
CA ASP A 114 -19.70 -1.48 -25.20
C ASP A 114 -18.76 -2.07 -26.28
N ALA A 115 -17.58 -2.60 -25.90
CA ALA A 115 -16.63 -3.22 -26.82
C ALA A 115 -17.05 -4.63 -27.27
N LEU A 116 -17.63 -5.46 -26.39
CA LEU A 116 -17.99 -6.83 -26.76
C LEU A 116 -19.02 -6.92 -27.90
N PRO A 117 -20.11 -6.13 -27.92
CA PRO A 117 -21.03 -6.11 -29.06
C PRO A 117 -20.36 -5.63 -30.36
N LEU A 118 -19.43 -4.67 -30.27
CA LEU A 118 -18.67 -4.22 -31.44
C LEU A 118 -17.79 -5.35 -31.99
N LEU A 119 -17.09 -6.07 -31.11
CA LEU A 119 -16.27 -7.24 -31.45
C LEU A 119 -17.09 -8.32 -32.18
N ASP A 120 -18.31 -8.56 -31.71
CA ASP A 120 -19.22 -9.56 -32.26
C ASP A 120 -19.81 -9.17 -33.61
N SER A 121 -19.92 -7.86 -33.85
CA SER A 121 -20.40 -7.32 -35.11
C SER A 121 -19.36 -7.30 -36.23
N LEU A 122 -18.08 -7.55 -35.92
CA LEU A 122 -17.01 -7.50 -36.92
C LEU A 122 -17.15 -8.65 -37.92
N VAL A 123 -17.02 -8.32 -39.20
CA VAL A 123 -16.98 -9.30 -40.30
C VAL A 123 -15.66 -9.11 -41.06
N PRO A 124 -14.99 -10.17 -41.51
CA PRO A 124 -13.77 -10.04 -42.30
C PRO A 124 -14.03 -9.28 -43.61
N LEU A 125 -13.19 -8.28 -43.90
CA LEU A 125 -13.18 -7.50 -45.15
C LEU A 125 -12.18 -8.05 -46.19
N ARG A 126 -11.36 -9.03 -45.81
CA ARG A 126 -10.45 -9.70 -46.75
C ARG A 126 -11.23 -10.54 -47.75
N VAL A 127 -10.71 -10.60 -48.97
CA VAL A 127 -11.26 -11.43 -50.06
C VAL A 127 -11.11 -12.93 -49.77
N ASP A 128 -10.05 -13.32 -49.05
CA ASP A 128 -9.76 -14.71 -48.65
C ASP A 128 -9.46 -14.75 -47.14
N PRO A 129 -10.49 -14.65 -46.29
CA PRO A 129 -10.32 -14.69 -44.85
C PRO A 129 -10.22 -16.14 -44.37
N ASP A 130 -9.20 -16.44 -43.55
CA ASP A 130 -9.23 -17.66 -42.77
C ASP A 130 -10.23 -17.46 -41.62
N VAL A 131 -11.42 -18.05 -41.78
CA VAL A 131 -12.52 -17.94 -40.83
C VAL A 131 -12.15 -18.57 -39.48
N GLN A 132 -11.33 -19.61 -39.46
CA GLN A 132 -10.94 -20.28 -38.21
C GLN A 132 -9.99 -19.38 -37.41
N ASP A 133 -8.99 -18.82 -38.07
CA ASP A 133 -8.05 -17.89 -37.42
C ASP A 133 -8.77 -16.61 -36.97
N ALA A 134 -9.67 -16.06 -37.80
CA ALA A 134 -10.46 -14.88 -37.46
C ALA A 134 -11.30 -15.10 -36.18
N GLU A 135 -12.02 -16.22 -36.08
CA GLU A 135 -12.79 -16.56 -34.88
C GLU A 135 -11.90 -16.84 -33.66
N ALA A 136 -10.73 -17.43 -33.87
CA ALA A 136 -9.76 -17.66 -32.80
C ALA A 136 -9.28 -16.34 -32.18
N PHE A 137 -8.87 -15.36 -33.00
CA PHE A 137 -8.47 -14.04 -32.51
C PHE A 137 -9.63 -13.26 -31.89
N ARG A 138 -10.86 -13.37 -32.43
CA ARG A 138 -12.04 -12.77 -31.81
C ARG A 138 -12.27 -13.33 -30.40
N SER A 139 -12.18 -14.66 -30.27
CA SER A 139 -12.36 -15.35 -28.98
C SER A 139 -11.27 -14.98 -27.98
N LEU A 140 -10.03 -14.85 -28.44
CA LEU A 140 -8.89 -14.41 -27.64
C LEU A 140 -9.09 -13.00 -27.06
N VAL A 141 -9.44 -12.03 -27.92
CA VAL A 141 -9.69 -10.65 -27.50
C VAL A 141 -10.88 -10.58 -26.54
N ARG A 142 -11.96 -11.33 -26.80
CA ARG A 142 -13.10 -11.44 -25.87
C ARG A 142 -12.65 -11.94 -24.50
N HIS A 143 -11.92 -13.05 -24.47
CA HIS A 143 -11.44 -13.65 -23.22
C HIS A 143 -10.60 -12.65 -22.42
N GLU A 144 -9.68 -11.94 -23.06
CA GLU A 144 -8.82 -10.97 -22.39
C GLU A 144 -9.58 -9.76 -21.85
N LEU A 145 -10.59 -9.26 -22.57
CA LEU A 145 -11.45 -8.18 -22.07
C LEU A 145 -12.26 -8.61 -20.84
N GLU A 146 -12.77 -9.84 -20.84
CA GLU A 146 -13.51 -10.39 -19.70
C GLU A 146 -12.60 -10.67 -18.49
N GLU A 147 -11.41 -11.22 -18.70
CA GLU A 147 -10.40 -11.41 -17.64
C GLU A 147 -9.95 -10.06 -17.07
N LEU A 148 -9.73 -9.07 -17.92
CA LEU A 148 -9.37 -7.71 -17.50
C LEU A 148 -10.46 -7.10 -16.61
N LEU A 149 -11.74 -7.27 -16.98
CA LEU A 149 -12.86 -6.82 -16.14
C LEU A 149 -12.86 -7.52 -14.78
N ARG A 150 -12.72 -8.85 -14.75
CA ARG A 150 -12.71 -9.62 -13.49
C ARG A 150 -11.57 -9.20 -12.57
N GLU A 151 -10.38 -8.95 -13.11
CA GLU A 151 -9.24 -8.47 -12.32
C GLU A 151 -9.47 -7.06 -11.76
N LEU A 152 -10.05 -6.15 -12.55
CA LEU A 152 -10.31 -4.78 -12.12
C LEU A 152 -11.48 -4.68 -11.11
N GLU A 153 -12.42 -5.63 -11.16
CA GLU A 153 -13.50 -5.76 -10.17
C GLU A 153 -13.07 -6.48 -8.88
N SER A 154 -11.90 -7.14 -8.90
CA SER A 154 -11.34 -7.77 -7.70
C SER A 154 -11.12 -6.73 -6.60
N PRO A 155 -11.47 -7.03 -5.33
CA PRO A 155 -11.17 -6.15 -4.20
C PRO A 155 -9.66 -5.91 -4.07
N ILE A 156 -8.83 -6.88 -4.47
CA ILE A 156 -7.38 -6.74 -4.57
C ILE A 156 -7.00 -6.90 -6.03
N ILE A 157 -6.70 -5.77 -6.68
CA ILE A 157 -6.22 -5.76 -8.06
C ILE A 157 -4.78 -6.27 -8.06
N ARG A 158 -4.47 -7.21 -8.97
CA ARG A 158 -3.11 -7.68 -9.23
C ARG A 158 -2.50 -6.86 -10.36
N PRO A 159 -1.62 -5.88 -10.06
CA PRO A 159 -1.15 -4.94 -11.08
C PRO A 159 -0.44 -5.64 -12.23
N GLU A 160 0.41 -6.61 -11.91
CA GLU A 160 1.18 -7.36 -12.91
C GLU A 160 0.28 -8.17 -13.86
N ARG A 161 -0.85 -8.68 -13.37
CA ARG A 161 -1.81 -9.39 -14.22
C ARG A 161 -2.55 -8.44 -15.16
N VAL A 162 -2.95 -7.27 -14.65
CA VAL A 162 -3.58 -6.23 -15.47
C VAL A 162 -2.59 -5.70 -16.51
N ASP A 163 -1.33 -5.48 -16.13
CA ASP A 163 -0.24 -5.06 -17.02
C ASP A 163 -0.04 -6.09 -18.14
N ASN A 164 0.01 -7.38 -17.81
CA ASN A 164 0.14 -8.44 -18.81
C ASN A 164 -1.06 -8.50 -19.76
N LEU A 165 -2.30 -8.44 -19.25
CA LEU A 165 -3.51 -8.47 -20.09
C LEU A 165 -3.58 -7.27 -21.04
N LEU A 166 -3.27 -6.07 -20.55
CA LEU A 166 -3.23 -4.86 -21.38
C LEU A 166 -2.09 -4.91 -22.39
N SER A 167 -0.93 -5.47 -22.02
CA SER A 167 0.20 -5.64 -22.92
C SER A 167 -0.10 -6.67 -24.02
N LEU A 168 -0.79 -7.76 -23.74
CA LEU A 168 -1.24 -8.72 -24.76
C LEU A 168 -2.25 -8.09 -25.74
N LEU A 169 -3.26 -7.39 -25.20
CA LEU A 169 -4.28 -6.73 -26.00
C LEU A 169 -3.71 -5.61 -26.90
N THR A 170 -2.88 -4.74 -26.33
CA THR A 170 -2.44 -3.50 -26.99
C THR A 170 -1.02 -3.56 -27.54
N GLY A 171 -0.19 -4.51 -27.10
CA GLY A 171 1.25 -4.55 -27.41
C GLY A 171 2.07 -3.45 -26.73
N LEU A 172 1.42 -2.55 -25.99
CA LEU A 172 2.07 -1.42 -25.34
C LEU A 172 2.59 -1.82 -23.96
N PRO A 173 3.78 -1.34 -23.56
CA PRO A 173 4.27 -1.55 -22.21
C PRO A 173 3.43 -0.73 -21.22
N SER A 174 2.93 -1.41 -20.18
CA SER A 174 2.09 -0.80 -19.15
C SER A 174 2.91 0.01 -18.11
N VAL A 175 4.20 -0.32 -17.95
CA VAL A 175 5.12 0.38 -17.04
C VAL A 175 6.01 1.35 -17.83
N ALA A 176 5.84 2.65 -17.58
CA ALA A 176 6.83 3.64 -18.01
C ALA A 176 8.03 3.56 -17.06
N GLY A 177 9.11 2.92 -17.51
CA GLY A 177 10.41 2.93 -16.82
C GLY A 177 10.60 1.79 -15.83
N SER A 178 11.09 0.65 -16.33
CA SER A 178 12.03 -0.14 -15.56
C SER A 178 13.41 0.53 -15.72
N PRO A 179 14.03 1.09 -14.66
CA PRO A 179 15.35 1.69 -14.76
C PRO A 179 16.39 0.57 -14.92
N GLY A 180 16.63 0.13 -16.15
CA GLY A 180 17.64 -0.89 -16.42
C GLY A 180 17.56 -1.59 -17.76
N CYS A 181 16.47 -1.47 -18.51
CA CYS A 181 16.34 -2.14 -19.81
C CYS A 181 15.84 -1.17 -20.89
N GLY A 182 16.79 -0.65 -21.68
CA GLY A 182 16.51 -0.02 -22.97
C GLY A 182 16.37 1.50 -22.95
N ASN A 183 17.24 2.14 -23.71
CA ASN A 183 17.25 3.58 -23.94
C ASN A 183 15.89 4.08 -24.42
N GLY A 184 15.55 5.30 -24.02
CA GLY A 184 14.33 6.00 -24.42
C GLY A 184 14.30 6.27 -25.92
N SER A 185 13.95 5.26 -26.71
CA SER A 185 13.15 5.52 -27.89
C SER A 185 11.75 5.83 -27.37
N GLU A 186 11.52 7.12 -27.18
CA GLU A 186 10.29 7.79 -27.52
C GLU A 186 9.80 7.24 -28.88
N TYR A 187 9.20 6.05 -28.87
CA TYR A 187 8.31 5.63 -29.94
C TYR A 187 7.08 6.51 -29.77
N ALA A 188 7.22 7.76 -30.21
CA ALA A 188 6.10 8.59 -30.60
C ALA A 188 5.41 7.84 -31.74
N TYR A 189 4.51 6.92 -31.38
CA TYR A 189 3.44 6.48 -32.23
C TYR A 189 2.60 7.74 -32.48
N THR A 190 2.96 8.47 -33.53
CA THR A 190 2.30 9.71 -33.95
C THR A 190 0.89 9.48 -34.46
N ASP A 191 0.48 8.22 -34.60
CA ASP A 191 -0.88 7.83 -34.88
C ASP A 191 -1.32 6.78 -33.86
N ALA A 192 -2.14 7.18 -32.89
CA ALA A 192 -2.74 6.34 -31.86
C ALA A 192 -3.52 5.13 -32.43
N LYS A 193 -3.72 5.09 -33.76
CA LYS A 193 -4.36 4.01 -34.51
C LYS A 193 -3.42 2.85 -34.89
N SER A 194 -2.09 3.01 -34.76
CA SER A 194 -1.12 1.98 -35.13
C SER A 194 -0.65 1.18 -33.90
N LEU A 195 -1.28 0.03 -33.68
CA LEU A 195 -0.86 -0.90 -32.63
C LEU A 195 0.45 -1.62 -33.04
N PRO A 196 1.35 -1.93 -32.08
CA PRO A 196 2.53 -2.74 -32.32
C PRO A 196 2.20 -4.12 -32.91
N ALA A 197 3.07 -4.58 -33.82
CA ALA A 197 3.05 -5.94 -34.34
C ALA A 197 3.24 -6.93 -33.17
N GLY A 198 2.31 -7.88 -33.03
CA GLY A 198 2.28 -8.84 -31.92
C GLY A 198 1.20 -8.58 -30.88
N SER A 199 0.48 -7.45 -30.93
CA SER A 199 -0.73 -7.27 -30.12
C SER A 199 -1.91 -8.06 -30.67
N HIS A 200 -2.78 -8.58 -29.81
CA HIS A 200 -3.95 -9.33 -30.25
C HIS A 200 -4.96 -8.46 -31.02
N LEU A 201 -5.04 -7.16 -30.70
CA LEU A 201 -5.86 -6.22 -31.49
C LEU A 201 -5.25 -5.94 -32.87
N ALA A 202 -3.92 -5.87 -33.02
CA ALA A 202 -3.30 -5.76 -34.34
C ALA A 202 -3.49 -7.05 -35.15
N ALA A 203 -3.33 -8.21 -34.53
CA ALA A 203 -3.56 -9.50 -35.19
C ALA A 203 -5.02 -9.66 -35.64
N LEU A 204 -5.98 -9.25 -34.82
CA LEU A 204 -7.40 -9.21 -35.18
C LEU A 204 -7.63 -8.30 -36.40
N ARG A 205 -7.05 -7.09 -36.38
CA ARG A 205 -7.12 -6.14 -37.51
C ARG A 205 -6.60 -6.74 -38.81
N GLU A 206 -5.44 -7.40 -38.75
CA GLU A 206 -4.78 -8.00 -39.91
C GLU A 206 -5.54 -9.21 -40.45
N GLN A 207 -6.06 -10.06 -39.56
CA GLN A 207 -6.82 -11.24 -39.98
C GLN A 207 -8.19 -10.89 -40.55
N PHE A 208 -8.85 -9.87 -40.02
CA PHE A 208 -10.11 -9.38 -40.59
C PHE A 208 -9.88 -8.42 -41.76
N GLY A 209 -8.64 -7.96 -42.01
CA GLY A 209 -8.31 -6.93 -43.00
C GLY A 209 -9.04 -5.61 -42.77
N LEU A 210 -9.13 -5.18 -41.51
CA LEU A 210 -9.81 -3.94 -41.10
C LEU A 210 -8.96 -2.70 -41.38
N THR A 211 -8.35 -2.65 -42.57
CA THR A 211 -7.56 -1.55 -43.09
C THR A 211 -8.38 -0.73 -44.09
N GLY A 212 -8.05 0.56 -44.24
CA GLY A 212 -8.79 1.44 -45.15
C GLY A 212 -8.75 0.96 -46.60
N ASP A 213 -7.69 0.25 -46.99
CA ASP A 213 -7.51 -0.28 -48.34
C ASP A 213 -8.53 -1.36 -48.73
N ASN A 214 -9.16 -2.03 -47.75
CA ASN A 214 -10.17 -3.07 -48.00
C ASN A 214 -11.61 -2.53 -47.93
N VAL A 215 -11.79 -1.23 -47.67
CA VAL A 215 -13.11 -0.60 -47.57
C VAL A 215 -13.52 -0.06 -48.93
N ASN A 216 -14.53 -0.67 -49.53
CA ASN A 216 -15.12 -0.28 -50.81
C ASN A 216 -16.57 0.22 -50.67
N THR A 217 -17.27 -0.19 -49.61
CA THR A 217 -18.67 0.18 -49.36
C THR A 217 -18.87 0.89 -48.03
N ILE A 218 -19.99 1.61 -47.89
CA ILE A 218 -20.40 2.28 -46.65
C ILE A 218 -20.56 1.27 -45.50
N GLU A 219 -21.02 0.05 -45.81
CA GLU A 219 -21.18 -0.99 -44.80
C GLU A 219 -19.83 -1.51 -44.28
N GLU A 220 -18.83 -1.64 -45.15
CA GLU A 220 -17.47 -2.00 -44.78
C GLU A 220 -16.79 -0.87 -43.97
N GLU A 221 -17.07 0.39 -44.29
CA GLU A 221 -16.64 1.55 -43.51
C GLU A 221 -17.25 1.53 -42.10
N ARG A 222 -18.53 1.13 -41.98
CA ARG A 222 -19.20 0.94 -40.68
C ARG A 222 -18.53 -0.16 -39.84
N ILE A 223 -18.13 -1.26 -40.47
CA ILE A 223 -17.40 -2.37 -39.81
C ILE A 223 -16.02 -1.88 -39.34
N GLN A 224 -15.27 -1.19 -40.21
CA GLN A 224 -13.97 -0.62 -39.83
C GLN A 224 -14.11 0.38 -38.67
N THR A 225 -15.12 1.25 -38.71
CA THR A 225 -15.41 2.21 -37.64
C THR A 225 -15.73 1.51 -36.31
N SER A 226 -16.45 0.38 -36.37
CA SER A 226 -16.76 -0.43 -35.18
C SER A 226 -15.48 -1.00 -34.54
N PHE A 227 -14.52 -1.44 -35.36
CA PHE A 227 -13.21 -1.89 -34.86
C PHE A 227 -12.38 -0.74 -34.26
N LEU A 228 -12.33 0.42 -34.91
CA LEU A 228 -11.62 1.59 -34.36
C LEU A 228 -12.22 2.03 -33.02
N THR A 229 -13.55 2.01 -32.91
CA THR A 229 -14.25 2.32 -31.65
C THR A 229 -13.89 1.32 -30.55
N LEU A 230 -13.83 0.03 -30.88
CA LEU A 230 -13.36 -1.01 -29.95
C LEU A 230 -11.92 -0.76 -29.50
N GLN A 231 -11.02 -0.43 -30.43
CA GLN A 231 -9.63 -0.10 -30.13
C GLN A 231 -9.53 1.10 -29.18
N ASP A 232 -10.30 2.15 -29.42
CA ASP A 232 -10.34 3.36 -28.58
C ASP A 232 -10.81 3.06 -27.15
N TRP A 233 -11.80 2.17 -26.98
CA TRP A 233 -12.22 1.73 -25.65
C TRP A 233 -11.09 1.06 -24.87
N VAL A 234 -10.34 0.16 -25.51
CA VAL A 234 -9.22 -0.55 -24.86
C VAL A 234 -8.07 0.41 -24.55
N LEU A 235 -7.71 1.30 -25.48
CA LEU A 235 -6.64 2.29 -25.28
C LEU A 235 -6.99 3.29 -24.18
N SER A 236 -8.24 3.74 -24.11
CA SER A 236 -8.73 4.62 -23.04
C SER A 236 -8.67 3.94 -21.67
N LEU A 237 -9.00 2.65 -21.61
CA LEU A 237 -8.87 1.86 -20.40
C LEU A 237 -7.40 1.67 -19.99
N HIS A 238 -6.50 1.39 -20.95
CA HIS A 238 -5.06 1.31 -20.71
C HIS A 238 -4.52 2.63 -20.17
N ALA A 239 -4.87 3.77 -20.77
CA ALA A 239 -4.45 5.08 -20.29
C ALA A 239 -4.94 5.37 -18.86
N SER A 240 -6.20 5.02 -18.56
CA SER A 240 -6.77 5.13 -17.21
C SER A 240 -6.03 4.26 -16.20
N TRP A 241 -5.69 3.03 -16.57
CA TRP A 241 -4.89 2.13 -15.75
C TRP A 241 -3.51 2.72 -15.46
N LYS A 242 -2.78 3.14 -16.48
CA LYS A 242 -1.45 3.74 -16.34
C LYS A 242 -1.45 4.95 -15.40
N GLN A 243 -2.49 5.78 -15.46
CA GLN A 243 -2.65 6.94 -14.58
C GLN A 243 -2.89 6.54 -13.12
N GLN A 244 -3.70 5.49 -12.87
CA GLN A 244 -4.15 5.12 -11.53
C GLN A 244 -3.29 4.03 -10.86
N ARG A 245 -2.53 3.25 -11.65
CA ARG A 245 -1.64 2.19 -11.18
C ARG A 245 -0.75 2.62 -10.01
N PRO A 246 -0.07 3.79 -10.04
CA PRO A 246 0.78 4.22 -8.93
C PRO A 246 0.01 4.31 -7.59
N GLN A 247 -1.23 4.81 -7.63
CA GLN A 247 -2.10 4.92 -6.46
C GLN A 247 -2.62 3.56 -5.96
N ILE A 248 -2.79 2.59 -6.85
CA ILE A 248 -3.23 1.22 -6.51
C ILE A 248 -2.12 0.44 -5.83
N ILE A 249 -0.88 0.58 -6.30
CA ILE A 249 0.30 -0.10 -5.73
C ILE A 249 0.89 0.62 -4.52
N GLY A 250 0.29 1.75 -4.11
CA GLY A 250 0.83 2.60 -3.04
C GLY A 250 2.14 3.30 -3.39
N GLN A 251 2.54 3.31 -4.66
CA GLN A 251 3.69 4.08 -5.16
C GLN A 251 3.18 5.44 -5.64
N GLY A 252 3.28 6.46 -4.81
CA GLY A 252 2.86 7.81 -5.20
C GLY A 252 2.86 8.76 -4.01
N THR A 253 3.07 10.04 -4.28
CA THR A 253 3.23 11.06 -3.25
C THR A 253 1.91 11.38 -2.52
N THR A 254 0.77 11.04 -3.11
CA THR A 254 -0.57 11.30 -2.55
C THR A 254 -1.14 10.18 -1.67
N GLY A 255 -0.33 9.18 -1.28
CA GLY A 255 -0.80 8.01 -0.54
C GLY A 255 -1.70 7.10 -1.40
N GLY A 256 -1.65 5.80 -1.16
CA GLY A 256 -2.46 4.82 -1.91
C GLY A 256 -3.96 5.01 -1.71
N PHE A 257 -4.77 4.32 -2.52
CA PHE A 257 -6.22 4.29 -2.30
C PHE A 257 -6.54 3.70 -0.93
N LEU A 258 -7.31 4.44 -0.12
CA LEU A 258 -7.69 4.03 1.22
C LEU A 258 -8.26 2.61 1.25
N GLY A 259 -9.19 2.29 0.35
CA GLY A 259 -9.82 0.97 0.30
C GLY A 259 -8.80 -0.16 0.16
N THR A 260 -7.82 0.02 -0.73
CA THR A 260 -6.75 -0.97 -0.96
C THR A 260 -5.86 -1.11 0.27
N THR A 261 -5.44 0.01 0.87
CA THR A 261 -4.59 -0.03 2.07
C THR A 261 -5.31 -0.65 3.26
N LEU A 262 -6.61 -0.40 3.44
CA LEU A 262 -7.40 -1.02 4.52
C LEU A 262 -7.56 -2.53 4.32
N VAL A 263 -7.67 -3.01 3.08
CA VAL A 263 -7.69 -4.45 2.80
C VAL A 263 -6.34 -5.08 3.13
N LEU A 264 -5.24 -4.46 2.72
CA LEU A 264 -3.89 -4.94 3.07
C LEU A 264 -3.69 -4.98 4.58
N LEU A 265 -4.02 -3.90 5.28
CA LEU A 265 -3.95 -3.84 6.74
C LEU A 265 -4.81 -4.93 7.39
N SER A 266 -6.01 -5.20 6.87
CA SER A 266 -6.85 -6.29 7.36
C SER A 266 -6.21 -7.67 7.20
N GLN A 267 -5.51 -7.91 6.08
CA GLN A 267 -4.81 -9.18 5.84
C GLN A 267 -3.59 -9.32 6.75
N GLU A 268 -2.85 -8.23 6.95
CA GLU A 268 -1.70 -8.20 7.85
C GLU A 268 -2.13 -8.42 9.31
N LEU A 269 -3.24 -7.83 9.76
CA LEU A 269 -3.81 -8.10 11.08
C LEU A 269 -4.25 -9.57 11.23
N ALA A 270 -4.82 -10.17 10.19
CA ALA A 270 -5.16 -11.60 10.20
C ALA A 270 -3.89 -12.49 10.27
N ALA A 271 -2.81 -12.10 9.59
CA ALA A 271 -1.51 -12.76 9.71
C ALA A 271 -0.92 -12.62 11.13
N VAL A 272 -1.03 -11.44 11.74
CA VAL A 272 -0.64 -11.21 13.14
C VAL A 272 -1.38 -12.14 14.08
N SER A 273 -2.71 -12.23 13.98
CA SER A 273 -3.49 -13.10 14.87
C SER A 273 -3.14 -14.58 14.69
N GLY A 274 -3.01 -15.04 13.44
CA GLY A 274 -2.58 -16.40 13.14
C GLY A 274 -1.18 -16.70 13.67
N GLN A 275 -0.28 -15.71 13.62
CA GLN A 275 1.07 -15.89 14.17
C GLN A 275 1.10 -15.91 15.69
N VAL A 276 0.18 -15.22 16.39
CA VAL A 276 0.05 -15.39 17.84
C VAL A 276 -0.34 -16.84 18.19
N GLU A 277 -1.23 -17.47 17.43
CA GLU A 277 -1.56 -18.88 17.61
C GLU A 277 -0.35 -19.79 17.39
N SER A 278 0.48 -19.51 16.38
CA SER A 278 1.76 -20.20 16.15
C SER A 278 2.71 -20.05 17.32
N VAL A 279 2.79 -18.85 17.93
CA VAL A 279 3.61 -18.59 19.12
C VAL A 279 3.12 -19.38 20.32
N TRP A 280 1.79 -19.45 20.56
CA TRP A 280 1.23 -20.31 21.60
C TRP A 280 1.58 -21.78 21.38
N SER A 281 1.43 -22.28 20.15
CA SER A 281 1.80 -23.66 19.81
C SER A 281 3.30 -23.92 20.01
N ALA A 282 4.16 -22.95 19.66
CA ALA A 282 5.60 -23.04 19.89
C ALA A 282 5.91 -23.13 21.40
N PHE A 283 5.25 -22.32 22.23
CA PHE A 283 5.39 -22.38 23.69
C PHE A 283 4.90 -23.71 24.26
N ASP A 284 3.74 -24.19 23.84
CA ASP A 284 3.19 -25.47 24.30
C ASP A 284 4.13 -26.64 23.92
N SER A 285 4.81 -26.57 22.77
CA SER A 285 5.77 -27.60 22.34
C SER A 285 7.02 -27.70 23.22
N VAL A 286 7.35 -26.64 23.97
CA VAL A 286 8.44 -26.62 24.95
C VAL A 286 7.93 -26.68 26.39
N TYR A 287 6.71 -27.19 26.56
CA TYR A 287 6.01 -27.35 27.84
C TYR A 287 5.76 -26.05 28.60
N LEU A 288 5.88 -24.89 27.94
CA LEU A 288 5.57 -23.60 28.53
C LEU A 288 4.07 -23.32 28.41
N ASN A 289 3.26 -23.88 29.31
CA ASN A 289 1.80 -23.85 29.21
C ASN A 289 1.20 -22.45 29.52
N ALA A 290 -0.10 -22.29 29.25
CA ALA A 290 -0.81 -21.02 29.47
C ALA A 290 -0.71 -20.49 30.91
N GLY A 291 -0.72 -21.37 31.92
CA GLY A 291 -0.59 -20.99 33.32
C GLY A 291 0.78 -20.40 33.63
N GLU A 292 1.85 -21.04 33.16
CA GLU A 292 3.22 -20.54 33.31
C GLU A 292 3.42 -19.21 32.60
N ARG A 293 2.90 -19.07 31.37
CA ARG A 293 2.96 -17.80 30.62
C ARG A 293 2.25 -16.64 31.33
N GLN A 294 1.21 -16.93 32.13
CA GLN A 294 0.55 -15.93 32.97
C GLN A 294 1.38 -15.49 34.18
N THR A 295 2.39 -16.26 34.57
CA THR A 295 3.28 -15.93 35.70
C THR A 295 4.56 -15.23 35.30
N ILE A 296 4.88 -15.15 34.00
CA ILE A 296 6.09 -14.49 33.49
C ILE A 296 5.79 -12.99 33.32
N PRO A 297 6.27 -12.10 34.21
CA PRO A 297 6.07 -10.66 34.07
C PRO A 297 6.97 -10.10 32.97
N LEU A 298 6.47 -9.09 32.26
CA LEU A 298 7.28 -8.26 31.38
C LEU A 298 7.87 -7.12 32.21
N LYS A 299 9.20 -6.97 32.17
CA LYS A 299 9.94 -5.97 32.96
C LYS A 299 9.34 -4.57 32.80
N ASP A 300 9.25 -3.80 33.88
CA ASP A 300 8.76 -2.40 33.86
C ASP A 300 7.32 -2.23 33.33
N THR A 301 6.51 -3.29 33.31
CA THR A 301 5.08 -3.24 32.96
C THR A 301 4.26 -4.09 33.94
N SER A 302 2.94 -3.87 33.99
CA SER A 302 2.00 -4.74 34.70
C SER A 302 1.56 -5.96 33.88
N LEU A 303 2.06 -6.10 32.65
CA LEU A 303 1.67 -7.16 31.74
C LEU A 303 2.50 -8.42 31.95
N THR A 304 1.87 -9.55 31.71
CA THR A 304 2.53 -10.86 31.64
C THR A 304 2.74 -11.23 30.18
N LEU A 305 3.59 -12.22 29.91
CA LEU A 305 3.80 -12.73 28.56
C LEU A 305 2.46 -13.13 27.90
N GLU A 306 1.64 -13.90 28.62
CA GLU A 306 0.32 -14.27 28.14
C GLU A 306 -0.59 -13.05 27.94
N GLY A 307 -0.54 -12.07 28.85
CA GLY A 307 -1.32 -10.83 28.75
C GLY A 307 -0.99 -10.03 27.48
N LEU A 308 0.30 -9.91 27.13
CA LEU A 308 0.72 -9.25 25.89
C LEU A 308 0.25 -10.01 24.65
N LEU A 309 0.46 -11.33 24.59
CA LEU A 309 0.04 -12.14 23.44
C LEU A 309 -1.47 -12.08 23.22
N ARG A 310 -2.24 -12.16 24.31
CA ARG A 310 -3.69 -12.02 24.26
C ARG A 310 -4.11 -10.65 23.77
N TRP A 311 -3.47 -9.58 24.26
CA TRP A 311 -3.76 -8.22 23.79
C TRP A 311 -3.49 -8.07 22.29
N ILE A 312 -2.34 -8.57 21.80
CA ILE A 312 -2.04 -8.57 20.36
C ILE A 312 -3.12 -9.31 19.58
N HIS A 313 -3.52 -10.49 20.04
CA HIS A 313 -4.54 -11.31 19.40
C HIS A 313 -5.91 -10.62 19.38
N GLU A 314 -6.40 -10.11 20.51
CA GLU A 314 -7.69 -9.40 20.62
C GLU A 314 -7.73 -8.14 19.76
N PHE A 315 -6.64 -7.37 19.78
CA PHE A 315 -6.51 -6.19 18.94
C PHE A 315 -6.58 -6.52 17.46
N ALA A 316 -5.79 -7.50 17.01
CA ALA A 316 -5.72 -7.90 15.60
C ALA A 316 -7.03 -8.54 15.09
N THR A 317 -7.75 -9.25 15.95
CA THR A 317 -8.98 -9.97 15.57
C THR A 317 -10.23 -9.11 15.63
N HIS A 318 -10.34 -8.17 16.58
CA HIS A 318 -11.60 -7.47 16.86
C HIS A 318 -11.43 -5.96 16.94
N GLU A 319 -10.54 -5.46 17.80
CA GLU A 319 -10.51 -4.03 18.14
C GLU A 319 -10.12 -3.18 16.94
N ALA A 320 -9.03 -3.55 16.25
CA ALA A 320 -8.55 -2.81 15.09
C ALA A 320 -9.63 -2.74 14.00
N LYS A 321 -10.24 -3.87 13.63
CA LYS A 321 -11.31 -3.91 12.62
C LYS A 321 -12.47 -2.99 12.99
N LYS A 322 -12.95 -3.03 14.24
CA LYS A 322 -14.05 -2.19 14.71
C LYS A 322 -13.70 -0.70 14.67
N VAL A 323 -12.49 -0.35 15.11
CA VAL A 323 -11.98 1.03 15.12
C VAL A 323 -11.89 1.57 13.69
N ILE A 324 -11.34 0.79 12.77
CA ILE A 324 -11.23 1.15 11.34
C ILE A 324 -12.61 1.35 10.71
N GLN A 325 -13.56 0.44 10.94
CA GLN A 325 -14.93 0.54 10.39
C GLN A 325 -15.65 1.79 10.89
N SER A 326 -15.48 2.14 12.17
CA SER A 326 -16.22 3.24 12.79
C SER A 326 -15.63 4.63 12.53
N GLY A 327 -14.30 4.75 12.40
CA GLY A 327 -13.65 6.06 12.33
C GLY A 327 -12.75 6.31 11.11
N GLY A 328 -12.69 5.37 10.16
CA GLY A 328 -11.99 5.58 8.88
C GLY A 328 -10.52 5.94 9.05
N LYS A 329 -10.03 6.89 8.24
CA LYS A 329 -8.61 7.31 8.24
C LYS A 329 -8.15 7.83 9.61
N ASP A 330 -8.96 8.66 10.25
CA ASP A 330 -8.56 9.32 11.50
C ASP A 330 -8.43 8.30 12.63
N ALA A 331 -9.30 7.29 12.67
CA ALA A 331 -9.19 6.23 13.65
C ALA A 331 -7.99 5.31 13.40
N VAL A 332 -7.61 5.08 12.14
CA VAL A 332 -6.37 4.36 11.83
C VAL A 332 -5.18 5.15 12.37
N GLU A 333 -5.11 6.44 12.07
CA GLU A 333 -4.01 7.32 12.46
C GLU A 333 -3.93 7.53 13.98
N MET A 334 -5.05 7.84 14.63
CA MET A 334 -5.09 8.24 16.04
C MET A 334 -5.21 7.07 17.03
N ALA A 335 -5.74 5.92 16.61
CA ALA A 335 -6.02 4.81 17.51
C ALA A 335 -5.32 3.50 17.11
N VAL A 336 -5.32 3.12 15.82
CA VAL A 336 -4.73 1.85 15.39
C VAL A 336 -3.20 1.93 15.37
N SER A 337 -2.64 2.95 14.72
CA SER A 337 -1.19 3.12 14.56
C SER A 337 -0.46 3.22 15.90
N PRO A 338 -0.91 4.01 16.91
CA PRO A 338 -0.24 4.09 18.20
C PRO A 338 -0.25 2.76 18.97
N VAL A 339 -1.33 1.98 18.86
CA VAL A 339 -1.42 0.66 19.50
C VAL A 339 -0.47 -0.33 18.82
N LEU A 340 -0.41 -0.38 17.49
CA LEU A 340 0.57 -1.19 16.76
C LEU A 340 2.01 -0.81 17.13
N ASP A 341 2.29 0.49 17.28
CA ASP A 341 3.57 0.99 17.76
C ASP A 341 3.89 0.56 19.20
N GLN A 342 2.89 0.59 20.08
CA GLN A 342 3.05 0.15 21.46
C GLN A 342 3.30 -1.37 21.55
N LEU A 343 2.50 -2.18 20.84
CA LEU A 343 2.63 -3.64 20.81
C LEU A 343 4.00 -4.06 20.25
N SER A 344 4.43 -3.43 19.15
CA SER A 344 5.75 -3.67 18.54
C SER A 344 6.88 -3.32 19.50
N ARG A 345 6.77 -2.19 20.23
CA ARG A 345 7.76 -1.78 21.24
C ARG A 345 7.79 -2.73 22.43
N LEU A 346 6.64 -3.20 22.92
CA LEU A 346 6.59 -4.14 24.04
C LEU A 346 7.26 -5.49 23.68
N LEU A 347 7.04 -5.99 22.46
CA LEU A 347 7.75 -7.15 21.93
C LEU A 347 9.26 -6.89 21.85
N LEU A 348 9.66 -5.75 21.30
CA LEU A 348 11.07 -5.41 21.10
C LEU A 348 11.83 -5.17 22.42
N CYS A 349 11.18 -4.58 23.43
CA CYS A 349 11.84 -4.22 24.69
C CYS A 349 11.83 -5.34 25.74
N HIS A 350 10.89 -6.29 25.67
CA HIS A 350 10.71 -7.29 26.71
C HIS A 350 10.88 -8.73 26.27
N ILE A 351 10.86 -8.99 24.96
CA ILE A 351 10.97 -10.35 24.42
C ILE A 351 12.17 -10.46 23.49
N LEU A 352 12.31 -9.48 22.60
CA LEU A 352 13.40 -9.39 21.66
C LEU A 352 14.46 -8.39 22.14
N SER A 353 15.53 -8.26 21.38
CA SER A 353 16.63 -7.32 21.55
C SER A 353 17.20 -7.01 20.19
N ALA A 354 17.41 -5.73 19.90
CA ALA A 354 17.95 -5.24 18.66
C ALA A 354 19.43 -4.87 18.83
N TYR A 355 20.30 -5.45 17.99
CA TYR A 355 21.73 -5.18 18.00
C TYR A 355 22.18 -4.59 16.67
N PRO A 356 22.99 -3.53 16.67
CA PRO A 356 23.64 -3.07 15.45
C PRO A 356 24.67 -4.12 14.99
N SER A 357 24.46 -4.65 13.80
CA SER A 357 25.40 -5.51 13.09
C SER A 357 26.51 -4.66 12.47
N GLY A 358 27.71 -5.22 12.34
CA GLY A 358 28.90 -4.55 11.81
C GLY A 358 28.72 -3.99 10.38
N ASN A 359 27.68 -4.42 9.66
CA ASN A 359 27.34 -3.94 8.31
C ASN A 359 26.26 -2.83 8.32
N GLY A 360 25.97 -2.23 9.48
CA GLY A 360 24.91 -1.20 9.61
C GLY A 360 23.48 -1.75 9.62
N ARG A 361 23.30 -3.08 9.56
CA ARG A 361 21.99 -3.74 9.68
C ARG A 361 21.62 -3.95 11.15
N ILE A 362 20.34 -3.89 11.50
CA ILE A 362 19.86 -4.23 12.85
C ILE A 362 19.49 -5.71 12.86
N VAL A 363 20.12 -6.49 13.75
CA VAL A 363 19.76 -7.90 14.00
C VAL A 363 18.86 -7.94 15.22
N VAL A 364 17.71 -8.59 15.08
CA VAL A 364 16.75 -8.78 16.18
C VAL A 364 16.85 -10.23 16.64
N CYS A 365 17.12 -10.45 17.91
CA CYS A 365 17.16 -11.78 18.54
C CYS A 365 16.46 -11.75 19.90
N MET A 366 16.25 -12.92 20.50
CA MET A 366 15.60 -13.01 21.81
C MET A 366 16.50 -12.44 22.91
N ASP A 367 15.88 -11.74 23.86
CA ASP A 367 16.59 -11.08 24.96
C ASP A 367 17.34 -12.10 25.84
N PRO A 368 18.69 -12.09 25.84
CA PRO A 368 19.49 -13.02 26.63
C PRO A 368 19.54 -12.66 28.12
N GLU A 369 19.13 -11.45 28.52
CA GLU A 369 19.29 -10.93 29.89
C GLU A 369 18.08 -11.18 30.82
N GLY A 370 17.00 -11.78 30.29
CA GLY A 370 15.81 -12.12 31.07
C GLY A 370 15.93 -13.43 31.85
N HIS A 371 15.45 -13.47 33.11
CA HIS A 371 15.25 -14.72 33.87
C HIS A 371 14.06 -15.50 33.30
N LYS A 372 14.16 -16.01 32.07
CA LYS A 372 13.09 -16.73 31.38
C LYS A 372 13.35 -18.24 31.39
N PRO A 373 12.30 -19.09 31.35
CA PRO A 373 12.48 -20.54 31.33
C PRO A 373 13.30 -21.00 30.12
N PRO A 374 14.07 -22.10 30.22
CA PRO A 374 14.93 -22.58 29.13
C PRO A 374 14.19 -22.79 27.79
N GLY A 375 12.94 -23.24 27.84
CA GLY A 375 12.11 -23.44 26.63
C GLY A 375 11.88 -22.17 25.82
N PHE A 376 11.93 -21.00 26.45
CA PHE A 376 11.80 -19.70 25.81
C PHE A 376 12.90 -19.45 24.77
N TYR A 377 14.09 -20.02 24.98
CA TYR A 377 15.24 -19.86 24.11
C TYR A 377 15.34 -20.92 23.01
N SER A 378 14.35 -21.81 22.89
CA SER A 378 14.33 -22.79 21.81
C SER A 378 14.18 -22.14 20.44
N ALA A 379 14.91 -22.61 19.42
CA ALA A 379 14.90 -22.05 18.07
C ALA A 379 13.47 -21.88 17.50
N ARG A 380 12.57 -22.83 17.80
CA ARG A 380 11.17 -22.78 17.38
C ARG A 380 10.42 -21.57 17.97
N VAL A 381 10.57 -21.31 19.27
CA VAL A 381 9.97 -20.15 19.92
C VAL A 381 10.59 -18.86 19.39
N GLN A 382 11.92 -18.82 19.22
CA GLN A 382 12.60 -17.64 18.69
C GLN A 382 12.07 -17.27 17.30
N MET A 383 11.97 -18.24 16.39
CA MET A 383 11.44 -18.01 15.04
C MET A 383 9.98 -17.53 15.05
N ALA A 384 9.11 -18.21 15.81
CA ALA A 384 7.70 -17.84 15.86
C ALA A 384 7.49 -16.40 16.37
N VAL A 385 8.28 -15.99 17.38
CA VAL A 385 8.22 -14.63 17.95
C VAL A 385 8.82 -13.59 16.99
N LEU A 386 9.91 -13.92 16.30
CA LEU A 386 10.51 -13.03 15.30
C LEU A 386 9.55 -12.76 14.13
N GLU A 387 8.88 -13.81 13.64
CA GLU A 387 7.84 -13.69 12.62
C GLU A 387 6.65 -12.85 13.12
N LEU A 388 6.23 -13.02 14.37
CA LEU A 388 5.17 -12.18 14.96
C LEU A 388 5.56 -10.70 14.95
N TYR A 389 6.80 -10.39 15.33
CA TYR A 389 7.32 -9.03 15.28
C TYR A 389 7.37 -8.47 13.84
N GLN A 390 7.73 -9.30 12.85
CA GLN A 390 7.73 -8.89 11.44
C GLN A 390 6.32 -8.55 10.95
N TYR A 391 5.32 -9.40 11.22
CA TYR A 391 3.94 -9.12 10.82
C TYR A 391 3.36 -7.88 11.53
N LEU A 392 3.68 -7.68 12.81
CA LEU A 392 3.28 -6.46 13.53
C LEU A 392 3.92 -5.20 12.94
N ARG A 393 5.22 -5.28 12.60
CA ARG A 393 5.93 -4.19 11.94
C ARG A 393 5.31 -3.88 10.57
N GLN A 394 5.01 -4.91 9.78
CA GLN A 394 4.38 -4.75 8.47
C GLN A 394 3.00 -4.07 8.62
N ALA A 395 2.14 -4.57 9.50
CA ALA A 395 0.84 -3.96 9.83
C ALA A 395 0.98 -2.50 10.26
N ARG A 396 1.98 -2.20 11.10
CA ARG A 396 2.28 -0.83 11.55
C ARG A 396 2.69 0.06 10.38
N ASP A 397 3.62 -0.40 9.56
CA ASP A 397 4.17 0.38 8.46
C ASP A 397 3.06 0.66 7.43
N THR A 398 2.18 -0.31 7.15
CA THR A 398 0.95 -0.13 6.35
C THR A 398 -0.01 0.87 7.00
N ALA A 399 -0.31 0.74 8.30
CA ALA A 399 -1.20 1.66 9.02
C ALA A 399 -0.70 3.11 8.99
N ARG A 400 0.63 3.33 9.04
CA ARG A 400 1.25 4.65 8.93
C ARG A 400 1.10 5.29 7.54
N THR A 401 0.85 4.49 6.50
CA THR A 401 0.51 5.05 5.18
C THR A 401 -0.91 5.60 5.12
N VAL A 402 -1.78 5.23 6.07
CA VAL A 402 -3.16 5.70 6.17
C VAL A 402 -3.21 6.94 7.05
N HIS A 403 -3.13 8.10 6.41
CA HIS A 403 -3.34 9.39 7.08
C HIS A 403 -4.16 10.31 6.18
N ARG A 404 -4.67 11.40 6.75
CA ARG A 404 -5.16 12.51 5.92
C ARG A 404 -3.95 13.23 5.34
N HIS A 405 -3.93 13.41 4.02
CA HIS A 405 -3.04 14.40 3.43
C HIS A 405 -3.60 15.76 3.77
N ILE A 406 -2.94 16.44 4.70
CA ILE A 406 -3.24 17.84 4.96
C ILE A 406 -2.43 18.61 3.95
N THR A 407 -3.10 19.05 2.89
CA THR A 407 -2.48 19.97 1.94
C THR A 407 -2.21 21.28 2.66
N VAL A 408 -0.96 21.48 3.06
CA VAL A 408 -0.50 22.76 3.56
C VAL A 408 -0.51 23.72 2.38
N ARG A 409 -1.29 24.80 2.50
CA ARG A 409 -1.27 25.89 1.52
C ARG A 409 -0.69 27.11 2.17
N ILE A 410 0.37 27.64 1.60
CA ILE A 410 0.99 28.86 2.08
C ILE A 410 0.38 29.99 1.26
N ALA A 411 -0.36 30.88 1.91
CA ALA A 411 -0.95 32.04 1.23
C ALA A 411 0.02 33.24 1.23
N ASN A 412 0.83 33.39 2.27
CA ASN A 412 1.80 34.48 2.39
C ASN A 412 2.87 34.18 3.44
N ALA A 413 4.01 34.85 3.34
CA ALA A 413 5.10 34.81 4.30
C ALA A 413 5.53 36.24 4.69
N LYS A 414 5.64 36.53 5.98
CA LYS A 414 6.06 37.84 6.50
C LYS A 414 7.19 37.72 7.53
N PRO A 415 8.31 38.45 7.39
CA PRO A 415 8.64 39.31 6.26
C PRO A 415 8.92 38.48 5.00
N ASN A 416 8.64 39.04 3.82
CA ASN A 416 8.99 38.44 2.53
C ASN A 416 10.45 38.72 2.12
N VAL A 417 11.18 39.49 2.94
CA VAL A 417 12.61 39.78 2.80
C VAL A 417 13.31 39.42 4.11
N LEU A 418 14.26 38.51 4.06
CA LEU A 418 15.05 38.03 5.20
C LEU A 418 16.45 38.65 5.18
N GLN A 419 16.99 39.05 6.34
CA GLN A 419 18.32 39.64 6.42
C GLN A 419 19.38 38.60 6.82
N LEU A 420 20.42 38.47 5.99
CA LEU A 420 21.57 37.63 6.28
C LEU A 420 22.28 38.01 7.58
N GLY A 421 22.64 37.01 8.38
CA GLY A 421 23.38 37.19 9.63
C GLY A 421 22.53 37.63 10.82
N ARG A 422 21.22 37.38 10.79
CA ARG A 422 20.31 37.54 11.93
C ARG A 422 19.41 36.33 12.09
N GLU A 423 18.93 36.12 13.32
CA GLU A 423 17.76 35.29 13.56
C GLU A 423 16.54 36.06 13.05
N GLU A 424 15.82 35.47 12.12
CA GLU A 424 14.62 36.08 11.52
C GLU A 424 13.41 35.20 11.82
N GLN A 425 12.32 35.84 12.23
CA GLN A 425 11.05 35.17 12.48
C GLN A 425 10.12 35.38 11.29
N LEU A 426 9.73 34.27 10.68
CA LEU A 426 8.81 34.21 9.56
C LEU A 426 7.42 33.81 10.05
N LEU A 427 6.44 34.69 9.84
CA LEU A 427 5.03 34.42 10.02
C LEU A 427 4.46 33.94 8.68
N LEU A 428 4.14 32.66 8.62
CA LEU A 428 3.42 32.06 7.51
C LEU A 428 1.93 32.15 7.76
N THR A 429 1.18 32.63 6.77
CA THR A 429 -0.28 32.63 6.77
C THR A 429 -0.76 31.70 5.68
N GLY A 430 -1.75 30.87 5.97
CA GLY A 430 -2.12 29.76 5.10
C GLY A 430 -3.19 28.88 5.72
N SER A 431 -3.36 27.68 5.17
CA SER A 431 -4.24 26.66 5.73
C SER A 431 -3.53 25.33 5.83
N GLY A 432 -3.99 24.48 6.75
CA GLY A 432 -3.43 23.15 6.94
C GLY A 432 -2.16 23.12 7.81
N PHE A 433 -1.83 24.20 8.52
CA PHE A 433 -0.80 24.15 9.55
C PHE A 433 -1.31 23.40 10.77
N LEU A 434 -0.58 22.37 11.20
CA LEU A 434 -0.77 21.65 12.44
C LEU A 434 0.41 21.84 13.39
N PRO A 435 0.18 21.95 14.71
CA PRO A 435 1.24 22.08 15.70
C PRO A 435 2.16 20.85 15.70
N GLY A 436 3.48 21.07 15.57
CA GLY A 436 4.50 20.03 15.74
C GLY A 436 4.67 19.02 14.60
N LEU A 437 3.86 19.12 13.54
CA LEU A 437 3.90 18.19 12.39
C LEU A 437 4.66 18.75 11.19
N HIS A 438 4.90 20.06 11.14
CA HIS A 438 5.58 20.70 10.02
C HIS A 438 7.02 21.01 10.34
N LYS A 439 7.88 20.80 9.35
CA LYS A 439 9.13 21.54 9.27
C LYS A 439 9.05 22.48 8.07
N VAL A 440 9.78 23.57 8.15
CA VAL A 440 9.81 24.59 7.10
C VAL A 440 11.23 24.70 6.62
N ALA A 441 11.42 24.70 5.31
CA ALA A 441 12.72 24.78 4.69
C ALA A 441 12.77 25.94 3.70
N ILE A 442 13.91 26.63 3.67
CA ILE A 442 14.27 27.53 2.57
C ILE A 442 15.19 26.73 1.65
N LEU A 443 14.78 26.53 0.40
CA LEU A 443 15.57 25.87 -0.64
C LEU A 443 16.39 26.89 -1.42
N GLU A 444 17.70 26.66 -1.47
CA GLU A 444 18.61 27.41 -2.33
C GLU A 444 18.48 26.98 -3.81
N PRO A 445 18.62 27.91 -4.76
CA PRO A 445 18.86 27.59 -6.17
C PRO A 445 20.26 26.95 -6.32
N GLY A 446 20.37 25.68 -5.94
CA GLY A 446 21.62 24.94 -5.77
C GLY A 446 21.47 23.64 -4.97
N GLY A 447 20.35 23.48 -4.24
CA GLY A 447 20.01 22.25 -3.52
C GLY A 447 20.36 22.26 -2.03
N ASP A 448 21.00 23.31 -1.53
CA ASP A 448 21.24 23.51 -0.11
C ASP A 448 19.95 23.94 0.60
N ILE A 449 19.80 23.57 1.87
CA ILE A 449 18.54 23.69 2.60
C ILE A 449 18.75 24.24 4.00
N LEU A 450 17.98 25.26 4.35
CA LEU A 450 17.89 25.81 5.69
C LEU A 450 16.60 25.38 6.38
N GLU A 451 16.72 24.59 7.44
CA GLU A 451 15.59 24.24 8.29
C GLU A 451 15.24 25.39 9.25
N GLY A 452 13.97 25.76 9.28
CA GLY A 452 13.37 26.64 10.26
C GLY A 452 12.71 25.84 11.37
N THR A 453 12.80 26.33 12.60
CA THR A 453 12.16 25.71 13.77
C THR A 453 10.76 26.33 13.97
N PRO A 454 9.68 25.55 13.91
CA PRO A 454 8.35 26.06 14.23
C PRO A 454 8.27 26.44 15.70
N GLN A 455 7.84 27.67 16.00
CA GLN A 455 7.73 28.20 17.36
C GLN A 455 6.30 28.10 17.90
N SER A 456 5.30 28.37 17.05
CA SER A 456 3.88 28.27 17.44
C SER A 456 2.99 28.14 16.20
N CYS A 457 1.91 27.38 16.34
CA CYS A 457 0.85 27.26 15.35
C CYS A 457 -0.45 27.75 15.98
N ASP A 458 -1.13 28.70 15.34
CA ASP A 458 -2.47 29.14 15.71
C ASP A 458 -3.46 28.68 14.64
N ASP A 459 -4.06 27.51 14.91
CA ASP A 459 -5.00 26.85 14.01
C ASP A 459 -6.24 27.72 13.72
N SER A 460 -6.59 28.63 14.64
CA SER A 460 -7.76 29.51 14.48
C SER A 460 -7.51 30.67 13.50
N SER A 461 -6.26 31.09 13.35
CA SER A 461 -5.86 32.18 12.46
C SER A 461 -5.14 31.71 11.19
N GLY A 462 -4.86 30.41 11.08
CA GLY A 462 -4.11 29.84 9.95
C GLY A 462 -2.68 30.38 9.91
N GLN A 463 -2.07 30.62 11.08
CA GLN A 463 -0.74 31.21 11.20
C GLN A 463 0.26 30.22 11.78
N LEU A 464 1.42 30.11 11.13
CA LEU A 464 2.57 29.35 11.61
C LEU A 464 3.76 30.29 11.78
N ARG A 465 4.28 30.42 13.00
CA ARG A 465 5.52 31.15 13.26
C ARG A 465 6.70 30.21 13.19
N VAL A 466 7.66 30.55 12.35
CA VAL A 466 8.89 29.79 12.12
C VAL A 466 10.06 30.69 12.40
N GLU A 467 11.06 30.19 13.12
CA GLU A 467 12.30 30.90 13.36
C GLU A 467 13.43 30.28 12.53
N PHE A 468 14.13 31.12 11.78
CA PHE A 468 15.30 30.74 11.00
C PHE A 468 16.55 31.36 11.62
N ASP A 469 17.54 30.53 11.91
CA ASP A 469 18.87 30.97 12.30
C ASP A 469 19.75 31.10 11.06
N LEU A 470 19.72 32.28 10.44
CA LEU A 470 20.54 32.58 9.26
C LEU A 470 22.00 32.90 9.63
N CYS A 471 22.38 32.78 10.91
CA CYS A 471 23.76 32.93 11.37
C CYS A 471 24.52 31.59 11.38
N LYS A 472 23.81 30.48 11.56
CA LYS A 472 24.39 29.12 11.70
C LYS A 472 24.79 28.45 10.40
N HIS A 473 24.45 29.01 9.23
CA HIS A 473 24.75 28.33 7.97
C HIS A 473 26.27 28.23 7.73
N ASN A 474 26.66 27.02 7.33
CA ASN A 474 28.01 26.48 7.46
C ASN A 474 29.03 27.31 6.69
N ARG A 475 30.25 27.47 7.22
CA ARG A 475 31.35 28.24 6.56
C ARG A 475 31.70 27.73 5.16
N GLU A 476 31.28 26.51 4.81
CA GLU A 476 31.51 25.89 3.51
C GLU A 476 30.58 26.39 2.40
N TYR A 477 29.35 26.84 2.72
CA TYR A 477 28.35 27.27 1.74
C TYR A 477 27.58 28.50 2.24
N PRO A 478 28.11 29.73 2.04
CA PRO A 478 27.43 30.93 2.46
C PRO A 478 26.22 31.22 1.55
N LEU A 479 25.05 31.40 2.17
CA LEU A 479 23.84 31.92 1.53
C LEU A 479 24.14 33.17 0.69
N THR A 480 23.73 33.15 -0.58
CA THR A 480 23.88 34.29 -1.49
C THR A 480 22.62 35.16 -1.52
N PRO A 481 22.72 36.49 -1.54
CA PRO A 481 21.53 37.33 -1.69
C PRO A 481 20.76 36.99 -2.99
N GLY A 482 19.45 36.76 -2.90
CA GLY A 482 18.67 36.30 -4.05
C GLY A 482 17.26 35.81 -3.71
N PRO A 483 16.50 35.36 -4.72
CA PRO A 483 15.21 34.71 -4.53
C PRO A 483 15.41 33.27 -4.05
N TYR A 484 14.65 32.88 -3.04
CA TYR A 484 14.63 31.55 -2.46
C TYR A 484 13.22 30.99 -2.47
N GLU A 485 13.09 29.67 -2.54
CA GLU A 485 11.80 28.99 -2.45
C GLU A 485 11.58 28.49 -1.02
N LEU A 486 10.48 28.92 -0.41
CA LEU A 486 10.06 28.43 0.89
C LEU A 486 9.13 27.24 0.72
N ALA A 487 9.51 26.12 1.32
CA ALA A 487 8.72 24.91 1.43
C ALA A 487 8.21 24.72 2.86
N VAL A 488 6.95 24.33 3.00
CA VAL A 488 6.45 23.72 4.23
C VAL A 488 6.11 22.27 3.91
N TYR A 489 6.61 21.35 4.72
CA TYR A 489 6.34 19.93 4.55
C TYR A 489 6.08 19.30 5.91
N GLU A 490 5.37 18.19 5.90
CA GLU A 490 5.13 17.39 7.09
C GLU A 490 6.41 16.58 7.40
N SER A 491 6.96 16.75 8.62
CA SER A 491 8.16 16.05 9.05
C SER A 491 7.80 14.82 9.86
N ARG A 492 8.10 13.62 9.35
CA ARG A 492 7.84 12.38 10.08
C ARG A 492 9.12 11.79 10.69
N PRO A 493 9.01 11.09 11.83
CA PRO A 493 10.14 10.34 12.39
C PRO A 493 10.61 9.26 11.40
N GLY A 494 11.78 9.47 10.77
CA GLY A 494 12.40 8.52 9.86
C GLY A 494 12.32 8.85 8.37
N ASP A 495 11.68 9.96 7.98
CA ASP A 495 11.72 10.41 6.59
C ASP A 495 13.14 10.82 6.19
N SER A 496 13.59 10.34 5.03
CA SER A 496 14.88 10.76 4.46
C SER A 496 14.79 12.19 3.95
N TRP A 497 15.79 13.00 4.30
CA TRP A 497 15.93 14.40 3.92
C TRP A 497 16.70 14.54 2.60
N PRO A 498 16.29 15.40 1.64
CA PRO A 498 15.07 16.21 1.58
C PRO A 498 13.79 15.43 1.20
N PRO A 499 12.59 15.95 1.53
CA PRO A 499 11.32 15.37 1.11
C PRO A 499 11.22 15.40 -0.40
N VAL A 500 10.72 14.29 -0.97
CA VAL A 500 10.67 14.05 -2.41
C VAL A 500 9.69 15.01 -3.12
N GLN A 501 8.76 15.65 -2.40
CA GLN A 501 7.84 16.62 -2.99
C GLN A 501 7.31 17.62 -1.95
N VAL A 502 7.19 18.88 -2.36
CA VAL A 502 6.58 19.96 -1.59
C VAL A 502 5.31 20.41 -2.33
N ASP A 503 4.20 20.51 -1.62
CA ASP A 503 2.87 20.75 -2.20
C ASP A 503 2.64 22.22 -2.60
N ASP A 504 3.36 23.17 -2.01
CA ASP A 504 3.18 24.59 -2.24
C ASP A 504 4.47 25.37 -1.92
N TRP A 505 4.75 26.42 -2.70
CA TRP A 505 5.97 27.21 -2.60
C TRP A 505 5.66 28.70 -2.61
N ILE A 506 6.40 29.47 -1.82
CA ILE A 506 6.41 30.93 -1.94
C ILE A 506 7.84 31.41 -2.12
N HIS A 507 8.02 32.39 -2.99
CA HIS A 507 9.30 33.07 -3.12
C HIS A 507 9.52 34.05 -1.96
N VAL A 508 10.64 33.86 -1.25
CA VAL A 508 11.13 34.78 -0.22
C VAL A 508 12.47 35.33 -0.70
N PHE A 509 12.75 36.60 -0.46
CA PHE A 509 13.99 37.23 -0.87
C PHE A 509 14.96 37.31 0.31
N VAL A 510 16.23 36.99 0.10
CA VAL A 510 17.26 37.13 1.14
C VAL A 510 18.20 38.27 0.76
N GLU A 511 18.36 39.25 1.64
CA GLU A 511 19.23 40.42 1.44
C GLU A 511 20.38 40.45 2.43
N LYS A 512 21.50 41.03 2.00
CA LYS A 512 22.62 41.33 2.90
C LYS A 512 22.17 42.41 3.89
N ALA A 513 22.34 42.17 5.19
CA ALA A 513 22.04 43.17 6.20
C ALA A 513 22.77 44.48 5.87
N ALA A 514 22.02 45.59 5.81
CA ALA A 514 22.59 46.90 5.55
C ALA A 514 23.67 47.21 6.59
N GLU A 515 24.92 47.28 6.14
CA GLU A 515 26.05 47.64 6.97
C GLU A 515 25.79 49.07 7.46
N LYS A 516 25.42 49.24 8.74
CA LYS A 516 25.18 50.56 9.34
C LYS A 516 26.46 51.37 9.17
N GLN A 517 26.50 52.24 8.17
CA GLN A 517 27.59 53.20 8.02
C GLN A 517 27.69 53.99 9.33
N PRO A 518 28.86 54.02 9.99
CA PRO A 518 29.01 54.76 11.23
C PRO A 518 28.73 56.24 10.93
N ALA A 519 27.77 56.81 11.66
CA ALA A 519 27.36 58.20 11.51
C ALA A 519 28.60 59.12 11.60
N LYS A 520 29.02 59.70 10.47
CA LYS A 520 30.03 60.75 10.44
C LYS A 520 29.46 61.96 11.19
N LYS A 521 29.87 62.14 12.45
CA LYS A 521 29.71 63.40 13.19
C LYS A 521 30.42 64.50 12.40
N ALA A 522 29.65 65.35 11.72
CA ALA A 522 30.14 66.61 11.17
C ALA A 522 30.54 67.52 12.34
N ALA A 523 31.85 67.66 12.57
CA ALA A 523 32.39 68.70 13.44
C ALA A 523 32.34 70.02 12.67
N ASN A 524 31.31 70.81 12.94
CA ASN A 524 31.30 72.24 12.64
C ASN A 524 32.08 72.93 13.78
N LYS A 525 33.17 73.62 13.46
CA LYS A 525 33.86 74.50 14.40
C LYS A 525 34.47 75.68 13.65
N ASP A 526 33.96 76.85 13.99
CA ASP A 526 34.46 78.17 13.64
C ASP A 526 35.95 78.32 14.01
N ALA A 527 36.73 78.88 13.08
CA ALA A 527 37.87 79.77 13.28
C ALA A 527 38.18 80.50 11.96
#